data_AF-A0A3R7XWW2-F1
#
_entry.id   AF-A0A3R7XWW2-F1
#
_cell.length_a   1.000
_cell.length_b   1.000
_cell.length_c   1.000
_cell.angle_alpha   90.00
_cell.angle_beta   90.00
_cell.angle_gamma   90.00
#
_symmetry.space_group_name_H-M   'P 1'
#
loop_
_entity.id
_entity.type
_entity.pdbx_description
1 polymer ?
#
loop_
_entity_poly.entity_id
_entity_poly.type
_entity_poly.pdbx_seq_one_letter_code
_entity_poly.pdbx_strand_id
1 'polypeptide(L)'
;MNFQIFLGFIVACYLCYYLGTVAYDLLTGKKRAASEDDKVQEEAIDISDEVKEFTPVLITRPIVKKQKAAAQKRKQTSEMLMTGGIEVERLVPKVEELSQNGEQSELGGLLADWKECPPSS
;
A
#
# COMPACT_ATOMS: atom_id res chain seq x y z
N MET A 1 -8.60 -52.86 -35.56
CA MET A 1 -7.74 -51.72 -35.19
C MET A 1 -6.63 -52.25 -34.31
N ASN A 2 -5.36 -52.00 -34.63
CA ASN A 2 -4.24 -52.47 -33.82
C ASN A 2 -4.29 -51.77 -32.46
N PHE A 3 -4.40 -52.51 -31.37
CA PHE A 3 -4.48 -52.01 -29.99
C PHE A 3 -3.36 -51.00 -29.65
N GLN A 4 -2.18 -51.21 -30.24
CA GLN A 4 -1.03 -50.32 -30.11
C GLN A 4 -1.27 -48.90 -30.68
N ILE A 5 -2.05 -48.78 -31.76
CA ILE A 5 -2.44 -47.49 -32.35
C ILE A 5 -3.45 -46.79 -31.43
N PHE A 6 -4.38 -47.55 -30.85
CA PHE A 6 -5.37 -47.02 -29.91
C PHE A 6 -4.71 -46.52 -28.62
N LEU A 7 -3.78 -47.28 -28.05
CA LEU A 7 -3.02 -46.87 -26.87
C LEU A 7 -2.13 -45.65 -27.16
N GLY A 8 -1.46 -45.64 -28.32
CA GLY A 8 -0.64 -44.51 -28.75
C GLY A 8 -1.44 -43.23 -28.91
N PHE A 9 -2.66 -43.32 -29.45
CA PHE A 9 -3.58 -42.18 -29.57
C PHE A 9 -3.96 -41.60 -28.20
N ILE A 10 -4.30 -42.46 -27.23
CA ILE A 10 -4.64 -42.02 -25.87
C ILE A 10 -3.47 -41.30 -25.20
N VAL A 11 -2.27 -41.86 -25.29
CA VAL A 11 -1.06 -41.25 -24.72
C VAL A 11 -0.73 -39.91 -25.39
N ALA A 12 -0.88 -39.83 -26.72
CA ALA A 12 -0.70 -38.59 -27.46
C ALA A 12 -1.72 -37.51 -27.08
N CYS A 13 -3.00 -37.85 -26.95
CA CYS A 13 -4.02 -36.93 -26.46
C CYS A 13 -3.72 -36.42 -25.05
N TYR A 14 -3.22 -37.30 -24.17
CA TYR A 14 -2.84 -36.93 -22.81
C TYR A 14 -1.67 -35.94 -22.81
N LEU A 15 -0.62 -36.20 -23.60
CA LEU A 15 0.49 -35.25 -23.78
C LEU A 15 0.01 -33.88 -24.28
N CYS A 16 -0.85 -33.85 -25.29
CA CYS A 16 -1.42 -32.61 -25.82
C CYS A 16 -2.26 -31.86 -24.77
N TYR A 17 -3.00 -32.57 -23.92
CA TYR A 17 -3.80 -31.97 -22.85
C TYR A 17 -2.90 -31.22 -21.85
N TYR A 18 -1.84 -31.86 -21.35
CA TYR A 18 -0.93 -31.21 -20.40
C TYR A 18 -0.15 -30.05 -21.03
N LEU A 19 0.38 -30.23 -22.25
CA LEU A 19 1.08 -29.15 -22.97
C LEU A 19 0.16 -27.94 -23.24
N GLY A 20 -1.08 -28.20 -23.64
CA GLY A 20 -2.09 -27.16 -23.84
C GLY A 20 -2.43 -26.41 -22.54
N THR A 21 -2.49 -27.13 -21.41
CA THR A 21 -2.78 -26.53 -20.10
C THR A 21 -1.64 -25.60 -19.65
N VAL A 22 -0.38 -26.04 -19.80
CA VAL A 22 0.81 -25.23 -19.50
C VAL A 22 0.90 -23.99 -20.40
N ALA A 23 0.65 -24.16 -21.70
CA ALA A 23 0.64 -23.03 -22.63
C ALA A 23 -0.49 -22.03 -22.31
N TYR A 24 -1.69 -22.53 -21.99
CA TYR A 24 -2.82 -21.70 -21.61
C TYR A 24 -2.54 -20.87 -20.35
N ASP A 25 -1.89 -21.46 -19.37
CA ASP A 25 -1.51 -20.78 -18.12
C ASP A 25 -0.48 -19.67 -18.38
N LEU A 26 0.54 -19.95 -19.21
CA LEU A 26 1.53 -18.95 -19.66
C LEU A 26 0.90 -17.79 -20.46
N LEU A 27 -0.03 -18.09 -21.38
CA LEU A 27 -0.75 -17.06 -22.13
C LEU A 27 -1.66 -16.23 -21.24
N THR A 28 -2.37 -16.85 -20.29
CA THR A 28 -3.29 -16.15 -19.38
C THR A 28 -2.52 -15.29 -18.37
N GLY A 29 -1.38 -15.79 -17.85
CA GLY A 29 -0.45 -15.01 -17.04
C GLY A 29 0.12 -13.81 -17.78
N LYS A 30 0.51 -13.98 -19.05
CA LYS A 30 0.99 -12.87 -19.89
C LYS A 30 -0.09 -11.84 -20.19
N LYS A 31 -1.35 -12.26 -20.38
CA LYS A 31 -2.48 -11.35 -20.54
C LYS A 31 -2.77 -10.53 -19.28
N ARG A 32 -2.60 -11.12 -18.09
CA ARG A 32 -2.70 -10.37 -16.81
C ARG A 32 -1.59 -9.34 -16.67
N ALA A 33 -0.34 -9.73 -16.93
CA ALA A 33 0.79 -8.81 -16.90
C ALA A 33 0.64 -7.65 -17.90
N ALA A 34 0.15 -7.92 -19.11
CA ALA A 34 -0.13 -6.88 -20.09
C ALA A 34 -1.34 -5.99 -19.72
N SER A 35 -2.33 -6.52 -18.99
CA SER A 35 -3.48 -5.73 -18.53
C SER A 35 -3.18 -4.85 -17.31
N GLU A 36 -2.17 -5.17 -16.51
CA GLU A 36 -1.68 -4.28 -15.45
C GLU A 36 -0.85 -3.13 -16.01
N ASP A 37 -0.04 -3.38 -17.04
CA ASP A 37 0.77 -2.35 -17.71
C ASP A 37 -0.10 -1.29 -18.43
N ASP A 38 -1.21 -1.71 -19.04
CA ASP A 38 -2.15 -0.80 -19.72
C ASP A 38 -2.99 0.05 -18.74
N LYS A 39 -3.15 -0.40 -17.49
CA LYS A 39 -3.95 0.30 -16.46
C LYS A 39 -3.11 1.20 -15.54
N VAL A 40 -1.79 1.10 -15.61
CA VAL A 40 -0.80 1.89 -14.86
C VAL A 40 0.01 2.82 -15.80
N GLN A 41 -0.60 3.24 -16.90
CA GLN A 41 -0.19 4.49 -17.53
C GLN A 41 -0.94 5.60 -16.82
N GLU A 42 -0.42 6.02 -15.66
CA GLU A 42 -0.80 7.31 -15.07
C GLU A 42 -0.41 8.39 -16.07
N GLU A 43 -1.38 8.89 -16.83
CA GLU A 43 -1.21 10.09 -17.63
C GLU A 43 -0.71 11.18 -16.70
N ALA A 44 0.51 11.67 -16.93
CA ALA A 44 1.08 12.76 -16.16
C ALA A 44 0.15 13.97 -16.29
N ILE A 45 -0.63 14.21 -15.23
CA ILE A 45 -1.58 15.32 -15.19
C ILE A 45 -0.76 16.61 -15.15
N ASP A 46 -0.69 17.30 -16.29
CA ASP A 46 -0.02 18.59 -16.40
C ASP A 46 -0.92 19.68 -15.81
N ILE A 47 -0.57 20.17 -14.62
CA ILE A 47 -1.29 21.22 -13.90
C ILE A 47 -0.71 22.62 -14.13
N SER A 48 0.15 22.79 -15.15
CA SER A 48 0.88 24.04 -15.37
C SER A 48 -0.02 25.22 -15.71
N ASP A 49 -1.17 24.97 -16.35
CA ASP A 49 -2.12 26.01 -16.75
C ASP A 49 -2.98 26.49 -15.56
N GLU A 50 -3.40 25.60 -14.66
CA GLU A 50 -4.19 25.91 -13.47
C GLU A 50 -3.41 26.75 -12.44
N VAL A 51 -2.09 26.54 -12.35
CA VAL A 51 -1.22 27.28 -11.42
C VAL A 51 -1.10 28.76 -11.81
N LYS A 52 -1.26 29.10 -13.10
CA LYS A 52 -1.14 30.48 -13.59
C LYS A 52 -2.25 31.39 -13.05
N GLU A 53 -3.41 30.84 -12.72
CA GLU A 53 -4.57 31.59 -12.21
C GLU A 53 -4.62 31.64 -10.67
N PHE A 54 -3.69 30.97 -9.97
CA PHE A 54 -3.68 30.94 -8.52
C PHE A 54 -3.29 32.29 -7.92
N THR A 55 -4.29 33.09 -7.52
CA THR A 55 -4.08 34.31 -6.73
C THR A 55 -4.20 34.01 -5.24
N PRO A 56 -3.11 34.04 -4.45
CA PRO A 56 -3.20 33.78 -3.01
C PRO A 56 -3.95 34.91 -2.30
N VAL A 57 -5.06 34.59 -1.64
CA VAL A 57 -5.80 35.54 -0.81
C VAL A 57 -5.14 35.63 0.57
N LEU A 58 -4.49 36.77 0.85
CA LEU A 58 -3.92 37.07 2.16
C LEU A 58 -5.03 37.41 3.17
N ILE A 59 -5.43 36.42 3.96
CA ILE A 59 -6.41 36.60 5.03
C ILE A 59 -5.69 37.15 6.28
N THR A 60 -5.60 38.47 6.41
CA THR A 60 -5.14 39.13 7.65
C THR A 60 -6.24 39.10 8.72
N ARG A 61 -6.25 38.04 9.54
CA ARG A 61 -7.04 38.02 10.79
C ARG A 61 -6.29 38.82 11.87
N PRO A 62 -6.96 39.72 12.61
CA PRO A 62 -6.32 40.40 13.74
C PRO A 62 -5.92 39.36 14.79
N ILE A 63 -4.61 39.27 15.04
CA ILE A 63 -4.03 38.29 15.95
C ILE A 63 -4.36 38.71 17.39
N VAL A 64 -5.41 38.11 17.95
CA VAL A 64 -5.69 38.20 19.39
C VAL A 64 -4.49 37.57 20.11
N LYS A 65 -4.00 38.17 21.21
CA LYS A 65 -2.77 37.71 21.93
C LYS A 65 -2.73 36.20 22.23
N LYS A 66 -3.89 35.53 22.37
CA LYS A 66 -4.03 34.06 22.49
C LYS A 66 -3.55 33.27 21.26
N GLN A 67 -3.62 33.84 20.06
CA GLN A 67 -3.16 33.20 18.81
C GLN A 67 -1.64 33.22 18.63
N LYS A 68 -0.89 34.16 19.23
CA LYS A 68 0.58 34.15 19.18
C LYS A 68 1.17 32.98 19.97
N ALA A 69 0.63 32.71 21.17
CA ALA A 69 1.02 31.54 21.96
C ALA A 69 0.64 30.22 21.26
N ALA A 70 -0.53 30.16 20.62
CA ALA A 70 -0.96 28.99 19.84
C ALA A 70 -0.13 28.78 18.56
N ALA A 71 0.29 29.86 17.89
CA ALA A 71 1.15 29.79 16.71
C ALA A 71 2.59 29.38 17.07
N GLN A 72 3.10 29.80 18.22
CA GLN A 72 4.41 29.37 18.71
C GLN A 72 4.39 27.91 19.15
N LYS A 73 3.32 27.44 19.83
CA LYS A 73 3.10 26.02 20.06
C LYS A 73 3.05 25.23 18.76
N ARG A 74 2.29 25.71 17.75
CA ARG A 74 2.20 25.07 16.43
C ARG A 74 3.52 25.02 15.67
N LYS A 75 4.35 26.06 15.74
CA LYS A 75 5.71 26.04 15.16
C LYS A 75 6.62 25.01 15.85
N GLN A 76 6.50 24.88 17.17
CA GLN A 76 7.22 23.85 17.93
C GLN A 76 6.67 22.43 17.66
N THR A 77 5.39 22.32 17.30
CA THR A 77 4.76 21.02 16.92
C THR A 77 4.99 20.70 15.44
N SER A 78 5.26 21.67 14.57
CA SER A 78 5.54 21.42 13.14
C SER A 78 6.95 20.91 12.87
N GLU A 79 7.87 21.06 13.83
CA GLU A 79 9.14 20.30 13.83
C GLU A 79 8.94 18.84 14.26
N MET A 80 7.80 18.49 14.88
CA MET A 80 7.41 17.11 15.14
C MET A 80 6.59 16.55 13.96
N LEU A 81 7.32 16.08 12.94
CA LEU A 81 7.02 14.99 12.01
C LEU A 81 5.53 14.65 11.77
N MET A 82 5.00 15.17 10.65
CA MET A 82 3.70 14.79 10.07
C MET A 82 3.72 13.39 9.43
N THR A 83 4.53 12.44 9.94
CA THR A 83 4.63 11.07 9.41
C THR A 83 3.88 10.05 10.27
N GLY A 84 3.29 10.49 11.39
CA GLY A 84 2.77 9.56 12.40
C GLY A 84 3.85 8.64 13.00
N GLY A 85 5.13 8.93 12.73
CA GLY A 85 6.26 8.17 13.21
C GLY A 85 6.50 8.39 14.71
N ILE A 86 6.84 7.31 15.41
CA ILE A 86 7.28 7.36 16.80
C ILE A 86 8.79 7.56 16.87
N GLU A 87 9.26 8.45 17.75
CA GLU A 87 10.70 8.66 18.00
C GLU A 87 11.35 7.42 18.63
N VAL A 88 12.60 7.15 18.28
CA VAL A 88 13.34 5.97 18.76
C VAL A 88 13.45 5.95 20.28
N GLU A 89 13.71 7.11 20.90
CA GLU A 89 13.80 7.23 22.37
C GLU A 89 12.50 6.84 23.08
N ARG A 90 11.36 7.03 22.40
CA ARG A 90 10.04 6.64 22.90
C ARG A 90 9.65 5.21 22.51
N LEU A 91 10.21 4.70 21.41
CA LEU A 91 9.97 3.33 20.94
C LEU A 91 10.64 2.29 21.85
N VAL A 92 11.90 2.51 22.24
CA VAL A 92 12.66 1.57 23.09
C VAL A 92 11.91 1.18 24.37
N PRO A 93 11.42 2.11 25.21
CA PRO A 93 10.70 1.72 26.43
C PRO A 93 9.35 1.03 26.14
N LYS A 94 8.67 1.39 25.04
CA LYS A 94 7.41 0.74 24.65
C LYS A 94 7.60 -0.70 24.17
N VAL A 95 8.71 -0.98 23.50
CA VAL A 95 9.06 -2.35 23.09
C VAL A 95 9.41 -3.21 24.30
N GLU A 96 10.12 -2.64 25.28
CA GLU A 96 10.39 -3.33 26.54
C GLU A 96 9.09 -3.63 27.30
N GLU A 97 8.18 -2.66 27.36
CA GLU A 97 6.84 -2.85 27.94
C GLU A 97 6.04 -3.92 27.20
N LEU A 98 6.12 -3.98 25.87
CA LEU A 98 5.52 -5.07 25.08
C LEU A 98 6.12 -6.43 25.44
N SER A 99 7.44 -6.50 25.66
CA SER A 99 8.11 -7.74 26.05
C SER A 99 7.67 -8.23 27.43
N GLN A 100 7.38 -7.31 28.35
CA GLN A 100 7.01 -7.64 29.74
C GLN A 100 5.50 -7.87 29.92
N ASN A 101 4.67 -7.04 29.29
CA ASN A 101 3.22 -6.98 29.49
C ASN A 101 2.41 -7.62 28.34
N GLY A 102 3.07 -7.96 27.22
CA GLY A 102 2.44 -8.63 26.08
C GLY A 102 1.26 -7.84 25.51
N GLU A 103 0.13 -8.51 25.32
CA GLU A 103 -1.11 -7.94 24.74
C GLU A 103 -1.70 -6.78 25.56
N GLN A 104 -1.32 -6.62 26.83
CA GLN A 104 -1.80 -5.52 27.69
C GLN A 104 -1.01 -4.21 27.50
N SER A 105 0.09 -4.24 26.73
CA SER A 105 0.85 -3.05 26.34
C SER A 105 0.15 -2.29 25.21
N GLU A 106 0.36 -0.98 25.11
CA GLU A 106 -0.16 -0.15 24.01
C GLU A 106 0.18 -0.73 22.62
N LEU A 107 1.40 -1.25 22.43
CA LEU A 107 1.79 -1.88 21.17
C LEU A 107 1.13 -3.26 20.96
N GLY A 108 0.84 -3.96 22.06
CA GLY A 108 0.18 -5.26 22.04
C GLY A 108 -1.28 -5.15 21.63
N GLY A 109 -2.01 -4.16 22.16
CA GLY A 109 -3.37 -3.83 21.74
C GLY A 109 -3.43 -3.44 20.26
N LEU A 110 -2.50 -2.61 19.80
CA LEU A 110 -2.42 -2.22 18.38
C LEU A 110 -2.13 -3.42 17.47
N LEU A 111 -1.28 -4.36 17.89
CA LEU A 111 -1.02 -5.60 17.17
C LEU A 111 -2.27 -6.50 17.09
N ALA A 112 -3.08 -6.54 18.15
CA ALA A 112 -4.34 -7.28 18.17
C ALA A 112 -5.36 -6.65 17.20
N ASP A 113 -5.53 -5.33 17.26
CA ASP A 113 -6.41 -4.58 16.35
C ASP A 113 -6.04 -4.81 14.88
N TRP A 114 -4.74 -4.87 14.57
CA TRP A 114 -4.23 -5.17 13.22
C TRP A 114 -4.53 -6.60 12.76
N LYS A 115 -4.56 -7.55 13.69
CA LYS A 115 -4.89 -8.95 13.38
C LYS A 115 -6.38 -9.11 13.07
N GLU A 116 -7.23 -8.31 13.69
CA GLU A 116 -8.68 -8.32 13.48
C GLU A 116 -9.10 -7.53 12.22
N CYS A 117 -8.44 -6.41 11.96
CA CYS A 117 -8.68 -5.57 10.79
C CYS A 117 -7.38 -5.33 10.02
N PRO A 118 -6.93 -6.28 9.17
CA PRO A 118 -5.77 -6.05 8.32
C PRO A 118 -6.07 -4.89 7.37
N PRO A 119 -5.11 -3.98 7.13
CA PRO A 119 -5.31 -2.86 6.22
C PRO A 119 -5.65 -3.40 4.82
N SER A 120 -6.71 -2.86 4.21
CA SER A 120 -7.04 -3.16 2.83
C SER A 120 -5.86 -2.74 1.95
N SER A 121 -5.24 -3.73 1.30
CA SER A 121 -4.18 -3.53 0.31
C SER A 121 -4.68 -2.79 -0.91
#